data_AF-A0A9P1IEC8-F1
#
_entry.id   AF-A0A9P1IEC8-F1
#
_cell.length_a   1.000
_cell.length_b   1.000
_cell.length_c   1.000
_cell.angle_alpha   90.00
_cell.angle_beta   90.00
_cell.angle_gamma   90.00
#
_symmetry.space_group_name_H-M   'P 1'
#
loop_
_entity.id
_entity.type
_entity.pdbx_description
1 polymer ?
#
loop_
_entity_poly.entity_id
_entity_poly.type
_entity_poly.pdbx_seq_one_letter_code
_entity_poly.pdbx_strand_id
1 'polypeptide(L)'
;MKPIIFLGLGLALLLSLSPAQAQSDRSCGESTFNLWLDVVIVVDHSSFMDSSSLNRIAATIATTFGNGTRIGSNYADPRSTRIALVTYNKSPILNANLDTWTSYDDLIEGVFMGLGSVSETPDSYLDLGLSTAEFALSSGRANGTRNNYKQVVILFAAQYGTSGQGNPVVMADRLKSAGVQIITVAIYDDGPDPVLKEKLDQISSPGFSFSSNLDDLVLALHSSLLKINCFCPDQWTQYTSNGICLRSASLQSTWISAKYTCQNLVATGYLATEFSQQKHDFIFETMNNPTIESGYYIGLSVKNGIWNWEQPLSMSNVPLNTSGWTGFPDNVIPNITASNTVVLNYGNGDGVAWTVINAYNAPRYYVCESYTCDTDNYCAPN
;
A
#
# COMPACT_ATOMS: atom_id res chain seq x y z
N MET A 1 17.05 54.60 53.81
CA MET A 1 15.80 54.86 53.09
C MET A 1 15.60 53.75 52.06
N LYS A 2 14.43 53.12 52.05
CA LYS A 2 14.06 52.00 51.16
C LYS A 2 14.03 52.44 49.69
N PRO A 3 14.50 51.64 48.72
CA PRO A 3 14.04 51.75 47.35
C PRO A 3 12.83 50.84 47.11
N ILE A 4 11.92 51.37 46.31
CA ILE A 4 10.60 50.87 45.98
C ILE A 4 10.71 49.78 44.90
N ILE A 5 9.94 48.71 45.09
CA ILE A 5 9.75 47.59 44.18
C ILE A 5 8.89 48.05 43.00
N PHE A 6 9.38 47.88 41.76
CA PHE A 6 8.54 47.82 40.57
C PHE A 6 8.49 46.37 40.07
N LEU A 7 7.40 45.68 40.37
CA LEU A 7 7.03 44.42 39.72
C LEU A 7 6.31 44.77 38.43
N GLY A 8 7.00 44.66 37.29
CA GLY A 8 6.36 44.62 35.98
C GLY A 8 6.02 43.17 35.63
N LEU A 9 4.75 42.79 35.75
CA LEU A 9 4.23 41.52 35.24
C LEU A 9 4.30 41.54 33.69
N GLY A 10 5.26 40.83 33.12
CA GLY A 10 5.24 40.46 31.70
C GLY A 10 4.37 39.22 31.53
N LEU A 11 3.12 39.42 31.07
CA LEU A 11 2.23 38.34 30.67
C LEU A 11 2.67 37.83 29.29
N ALA A 12 3.53 36.80 29.26
CA ALA A 12 3.86 36.10 28.03
C ALA A 12 2.70 35.15 27.66
N LEU A 13 1.80 35.63 26.80
CA LEU A 13 0.77 34.81 26.19
C LEU A 13 1.43 33.92 25.12
N LEU A 14 1.84 32.71 25.49
CA LEU A 14 2.22 31.67 24.53
C LEU A 14 0.95 31.15 23.84
N LEU A 15 0.59 31.75 22.71
CA LEU A 15 -0.33 31.14 21.76
C LEU A 15 0.42 29.98 21.08
N SER A 16 0.30 28.78 21.64
CA SER A 16 0.54 27.56 20.87
C SER A 16 -0.59 27.44 19.85
N LEU A 17 -0.41 28.06 18.69
CA LEU A 17 -1.16 27.69 17.49
C LEU A 17 -0.68 26.30 17.10
N SER A 18 -1.38 25.27 17.59
CA SER A 18 -1.35 23.97 16.93
C SER A 18 -1.75 24.22 15.48
N PRO A 19 -0.94 23.82 14.48
CA PRO A 19 -1.36 23.94 13.09
C PRO A 19 -2.70 23.21 12.97
N ALA A 20 -3.68 23.86 12.36
CA ALA A 20 -4.94 23.22 12.00
C ALA A 20 -4.58 21.96 11.22
N GLN A 21 -4.78 20.80 11.83
CA GLN A 21 -4.44 19.52 11.22
C GLN A 21 -5.31 19.43 9.96
N ALA A 22 -4.67 19.44 8.79
CA ALA A 22 -5.39 19.42 7.53
C ALA A 22 -6.31 18.19 7.50
N GLN A 23 -7.59 18.41 7.15
CA GLN A 23 -8.58 17.35 7.04
C GLN A 23 -8.31 16.56 5.74
N SER A 24 -7.31 15.70 5.79
CA SER A 24 -6.89 14.84 4.69
C SER A 24 -6.75 13.41 5.16
N ASP A 25 -7.11 12.47 4.30
CA ASP A 25 -6.83 11.07 4.56
C ASP A 25 -5.33 10.83 4.64
N ARG A 26 -4.92 9.85 5.42
CA ARG A 26 -3.52 9.44 5.51
C ARG A 26 -3.04 8.96 4.14
N SER A 27 -1.83 9.36 3.75
CA SER A 27 -1.10 8.78 2.61
C SER A 27 -0.24 7.59 3.05
N CYS A 28 0.06 6.68 2.13
CA CYS A 28 1.01 5.60 2.39
C CYS A 28 2.41 6.17 2.72
N GLY A 29 3.17 5.46 3.56
CA GLY A 29 4.56 5.82 3.81
C GLY A 29 5.45 5.71 2.57
N GLU A 30 6.43 6.60 2.44
CA GLU A 30 7.32 6.72 1.26
C GLU A 30 8.75 6.23 1.54
N SER A 31 9.01 5.65 2.72
CA SER A 31 10.38 5.28 3.13
C SER A 31 10.88 3.99 2.47
N THR A 32 11.84 4.10 1.55
CA THR A 32 12.51 2.91 0.96
C THR A 32 13.30 2.10 1.99
N PHE A 33 13.79 2.74 3.04
CA PHE A 33 14.51 2.10 4.14
C PHE A 33 13.67 1.03 4.85
N ASN A 34 12.37 1.31 5.00
CA ASN A 34 11.41 0.45 5.69
C ASN A 34 10.60 -0.42 4.73
N LEU A 35 11.05 -0.64 3.49
CA LEU A 35 10.40 -1.61 2.59
C LEU A 35 10.44 -3.02 3.17
N TRP A 36 9.32 -3.73 3.08
CA TRP A 36 9.19 -5.05 3.65
C TRP A 36 8.49 -6.03 2.70
N LEU A 37 9.28 -6.53 1.76
CA LEU A 37 8.81 -7.36 0.65
C LEU A 37 9.64 -8.65 0.53
N ASP A 38 9.08 -9.67 -0.13
CA ASP A 38 9.88 -10.77 -0.68
C ASP A 38 9.88 -10.61 -2.21
N VAL A 39 11.05 -10.35 -2.79
CA VAL A 39 11.22 -10.00 -4.20
C VAL A 39 11.97 -11.10 -4.93
N VAL A 40 11.48 -11.52 -6.10
CA VAL A 40 12.26 -12.35 -7.03
C VAL A 40 12.54 -11.55 -8.28
N ILE A 41 13.81 -11.36 -8.57
CA ILE A 41 14.28 -10.75 -9.80
C ILE A 41 14.47 -11.86 -10.83
N VAL A 42 13.79 -11.75 -11.95
CA VAL A 42 13.84 -12.72 -13.05
C VAL A 42 14.44 -12.01 -14.26
N VAL A 43 15.59 -12.48 -14.73
CA VAL A 43 16.35 -11.82 -15.80
C VAL A 43 16.53 -12.79 -16.96
N ASP A 44 16.10 -12.36 -18.14
CA ASP A 44 16.39 -13.08 -19.39
C ASP A 44 17.92 -13.17 -19.56
N HIS A 45 18.38 -14.36 -19.91
CA HIS A 45 19.79 -14.71 -20.11
C HIS A 45 19.94 -15.46 -21.44
N SER A 46 19.25 -14.98 -22.47
CA SER A 46 19.42 -15.37 -23.87
C SER A 46 20.51 -14.52 -24.55
N SER A 47 20.87 -14.89 -25.77
CA SER A 47 21.81 -14.13 -26.61
C SER A 47 21.27 -12.77 -27.06
N PHE A 48 20.01 -12.43 -26.75
CA PHE A 48 19.45 -11.08 -26.94
C PHE A 48 19.81 -10.13 -25.79
N MET A 49 20.47 -10.63 -24.74
CA MET A 49 21.01 -9.83 -23.65
C MET A 49 22.53 -9.75 -23.78
N ASP A 50 23.02 -8.60 -24.22
CA ASP A 50 24.46 -8.36 -24.25
C ASP A 50 25.02 -7.98 -22.86
N SER A 51 26.35 -7.88 -22.76
CA SER A 51 27.01 -7.51 -21.51
C SER A 51 26.60 -6.11 -21.03
N SER A 52 26.24 -5.20 -21.93
CA SER A 52 25.81 -3.84 -21.58
C SER A 52 24.43 -3.87 -20.90
N SER A 53 23.49 -4.58 -21.50
CA SER A 53 22.15 -4.84 -20.98
C SER A 53 22.17 -5.50 -19.61
N LEU A 54 22.95 -6.56 -19.43
CA LEU A 54 23.06 -7.24 -18.14
C LEU A 54 23.69 -6.35 -17.06
N ASN A 55 24.75 -5.61 -17.39
CA ASN A 55 25.34 -4.64 -16.46
C ASN A 55 24.37 -3.51 -16.09
N ARG A 56 23.58 -3.02 -17.04
CA ARG A 56 22.54 -2.01 -16.81
C ARG A 56 21.44 -2.55 -15.88
N ILE A 57 21.01 -3.79 -16.05
CA ILE A 57 20.06 -4.45 -15.15
C ILE A 57 20.66 -4.57 -13.75
N ALA A 58 21.89 -5.06 -13.62
CA ALA A 58 22.60 -5.16 -12.35
C ALA A 58 22.68 -3.81 -11.63
N ALA A 59 23.08 -2.75 -12.34
CA ALA A 59 23.15 -1.39 -11.81
C ALA A 59 21.76 -0.82 -11.44
N THR A 60 20.72 -1.14 -12.21
CA THR A 60 19.33 -0.75 -11.91
C THR A 60 18.89 -1.38 -10.60
N ILE A 61 19.06 -2.70 -10.44
CA ILE A 61 18.75 -3.43 -9.20
C ILE A 61 19.53 -2.83 -8.02
N ALA A 62 20.83 -2.61 -8.21
CA ALA A 62 21.71 -2.04 -7.19
C ALA A 62 21.21 -0.68 -6.70
N THR A 63 20.77 0.17 -7.62
CA THR A 63 20.27 1.52 -7.31
C THR A 63 18.87 1.47 -6.72
N THR A 64 17.98 0.60 -7.22
CA THR A 64 16.64 0.39 -6.68
C THR A 64 16.67 -0.02 -5.21
N PHE A 65 17.62 -0.85 -4.78
CA PHE A 65 17.72 -1.28 -3.38
C PHE A 65 18.80 -0.55 -2.58
N GLY A 66 19.56 0.36 -3.20
CA GLY A 66 20.71 1.05 -2.58
C GLY A 66 20.38 2.21 -1.66
N ASN A 67 19.15 2.71 -1.67
CA ASN A 67 18.74 3.82 -0.81
C ASN A 67 18.39 3.38 0.63
N GLY A 68 19.31 2.64 1.25
CA GLY A 68 19.21 2.17 2.63
C GLY A 68 18.25 1.01 2.87
N THR A 69 17.65 0.40 1.84
CA THR A 69 16.71 -0.72 2.03
C THR A 69 17.36 -1.83 2.87
N ARG A 70 16.68 -2.26 3.94
CA ARG A 70 17.17 -3.33 4.81
C ARG A 70 17.04 -4.68 4.10
N ILE A 71 18.15 -5.20 3.59
CA ILE A 71 18.19 -6.51 2.91
C ILE A 71 18.41 -7.64 3.93
N GLY A 72 17.61 -8.71 3.83
CA GLY A 72 17.69 -9.89 4.70
C GLY A 72 16.58 -9.93 5.77
N SER A 73 16.80 -10.68 6.86
CA SER A 73 15.75 -10.99 7.87
C SER A 73 16.12 -10.71 9.32
N ASN A 74 17.37 -10.32 9.60
CA ASN A 74 17.92 -10.30 10.97
C ASN A 74 17.97 -8.87 11.57
N TYR A 75 16.87 -8.13 11.46
CA TYR A 75 16.76 -6.77 11.99
C TYR A 75 15.83 -6.73 13.21
N ALA A 76 16.11 -5.81 14.15
CA ALA A 76 15.26 -5.59 15.33
C ALA A 76 13.88 -5.04 14.95
N ASP A 77 13.84 -4.15 13.96
CA ASP A 77 12.62 -3.78 13.25
C ASP A 77 12.33 -4.86 12.21
N PRO A 78 11.17 -5.53 12.24
CA PRO A 78 10.87 -6.62 11.33
C PRO A 78 10.78 -6.16 9.87
N ARG A 79 10.57 -4.87 9.59
CA ARG A 79 10.50 -4.34 8.23
C ARG A 79 11.82 -4.48 7.50
N SER A 80 11.91 -5.51 6.67
CA SER A 80 13.06 -5.83 5.83
C SER A 80 12.63 -6.50 4.53
N THR A 81 13.46 -6.39 3.50
CA THR A 81 13.23 -6.97 2.18
C THR A 81 14.18 -8.14 1.91
N ARG A 82 13.64 -9.25 1.40
CA ARG A 82 14.42 -10.39 0.92
C ARG A 82 14.40 -10.43 -0.61
N ILE A 83 15.50 -10.82 -1.23
CA ILE A 83 15.62 -10.82 -2.69
C ILE A 83 16.22 -12.14 -3.16
N ALA A 84 15.61 -12.73 -4.18
CA ALA A 84 16.12 -13.87 -4.93
C ALA A 84 16.44 -13.46 -6.37
N LEU A 85 17.35 -14.18 -7.02
CA LEU A 85 17.71 -13.94 -8.42
C LEU A 85 17.58 -15.21 -9.24
N VAL A 86 16.80 -15.10 -10.31
CA VAL A 86 16.60 -16.12 -11.33
C VAL A 86 17.11 -15.57 -12.65
N THR A 87 17.96 -16.33 -13.34
CA THR A 87 18.25 -16.11 -14.76
C THR A 87 17.55 -17.17 -15.59
N TYR A 88 17.06 -16.83 -16.78
CA TYR A 88 16.35 -17.81 -17.61
C TYR A 88 16.72 -17.71 -19.09
N ASN A 89 16.81 -18.87 -19.74
CA ASN A 89 16.89 -19.04 -21.18
C ASN A 89 16.07 -20.29 -21.54
N LYS A 90 16.67 -21.36 -22.09
CA LYS A 90 16.04 -22.69 -22.15
C LYS A 90 15.96 -23.42 -20.81
N SER A 91 16.82 -23.09 -19.85
CA SER A 91 16.93 -23.77 -18.55
C SER A 91 17.19 -22.73 -17.46
N PRO A 92 16.15 -22.36 -16.68
CA PRO A 92 16.30 -21.33 -15.66
C PRO A 92 17.22 -21.79 -14.52
N ILE A 93 17.94 -20.82 -13.95
CA ILE A 93 18.87 -21.02 -12.84
C ILE A 93 18.42 -20.10 -11.70
N LEU A 94 18.23 -20.69 -10.51
CA LEU A 94 18.09 -19.94 -9.27
C LEU A 94 19.49 -19.60 -8.75
N ASN A 95 19.99 -18.42 -9.08
CA ASN A 95 21.32 -17.95 -8.69
C ASN A 95 21.41 -17.67 -7.18
N ALA A 96 20.31 -17.20 -6.59
CA ALA A 96 20.19 -16.92 -5.17
C ALA A 96 18.73 -17.14 -4.73
N ASN A 97 18.53 -17.77 -3.57
CA ASN A 97 17.22 -17.86 -2.92
C ASN A 97 16.96 -16.62 -2.04
N LEU A 98 15.74 -16.50 -1.50
CA LEU A 98 15.34 -15.32 -0.69
C LEU A 98 16.18 -15.08 0.57
N ASP A 99 16.85 -16.11 1.10
CA ASP A 99 17.64 -16.03 2.33
C ASP A 99 19.15 -16.03 2.05
N THR A 100 19.56 -16.01 0.77
CA THR A 100 20.98 -16.05 0.38
C THR A 100 21.68 -14.75 0.73
N TRP A 101 21.03 -13.60 0.48
CA TRP A 101 21.60 -12.29 0.72
C TRP A 101 21.10 -11.72 2.04
N THR A 102 22.04 -11.37 2.91
CA THR A 102 21.76 -10.91 4.28
C THR A 102 22.11 -9.45 4.50
N SER A 103 22.71 -8.81 3.50
CA SER A 103 23.11 -7.41 3.50
C SER A 103 22.95 -6.80 2.11
N TYR A 104 23.04 -5.47 2.01
CA TYR A 104 23.07 -4.78 0.71
C TYR A 104 24.33 -5.16 -0.08
N ASP A 105 25.49 -5.30 0.58
CA ASP A 105 26.74 -5.66 -0.09
C ASP A 105 26.66 -7.07 -0.69
N ASP A 106 26.07 -8.03 0.03
CA ASP A 106 25.83 -9.40 -0.46
C ASP A 106 24.95 -9.38 -1.72
N LEU A 107 23.91 -8.55 -1.72
CA LEU A 107 23.00 -8.38 -2.85
C LEU A 107 23.76 -7.85 -4.08
N ILE A 108 24.56 -6.80 -3.93
CA ILE A 108 25.29 -6.22 -5.06
C ILE A 108 26.27 -7.22 -5.63
N GLU A 109 27.12 -7.82 -4.79
CA GLU A 109 28.09 -8.81 -5.23
C GLU A 109 27.39 -9.99 -5.93
N GLY A 110 26.33 -10.52 -5.33
CA GLY A 110 25.55 -11.63 -5.89
C GLY A 110 24.89 -11.30 -7.23
N VAL A 111 24.32 -10.10 -7.38
CA VAL A 111 23.68 -9.67 -8.63
C VAL A 111 24.71 -9.51 -9.74
N PHE A 112 25.83 -8.84 -9.49
CA PHE A 112 26.88 -8.67 -10.51
C PHE A 112 27.55 -9.99 -10.87
N MET A 113 27.72 -10.92 -9.93
CA MET A 113 28.19 -12.27 -10.24
C MET A 113 27.18 -13.06 -11.08
N GLY A 114 25.90 -13.06 -10.68
CA GLY A 114 24.84 -13.81 -11.37
C GLY A 114 24.54 -13.30 -12.79
N LEU A 115 24.81 -12.01 -13.05
CA LEU A 115 24.61 -11.36 -14.35
C LEU A 115 25.92 -11.09 -15.11
N GLY A 116 27.05 -11.61 -14.63
CA GLY A 116 28.39 -11.30 -15.16
C GLY A 116 28.78 -12.04 -16.45
N SER A 117 27.95 -12.97 -16.93
CA SER A 117 28.20 -13.73 -18.17
C SER A 117 27.08 -13.51 -19.17
N VAL A 118 27.37 -13.66 -20.46
CA VAL A 118 26.38 -13.64 -21.55
C VAL A 118 26.11 -15.06 -22.05
N SER A 119 24.90 -15.31 -22.53
CA SER A 119 24.55 -16.58 -23.16
C SER A 119 24.76 -16.53 -24.67
N GLU A 120 25.18 -17.65 -25.25
CA GLU A 120 25.30 -17.82 -26.69
C GLU A 120 24.01 -18.32 -27.35
N THR A 121 22.99 -18.68 -26.55
CA THR A 121 21.75 -19.29 -27.06
C THR A 121 20.60 -18.29 -27.14
N PRO A 122 19.84 -18.26 -28.25
CA PRO A 122 18.71 -17.33 -28.40
C PRO A 122 17.44 -17.76 -27.62
N ASP A 123 17.46 -18.90 -26.93
CA ASP A 123 16.31 -19.40 -26.19
C ASP A 123 15.93 -18.48 -25.02
N SER A 124 14.66 -18.06 -24.94
CA SER A 124 14.12 -17.22 -23.87
C SER A 124 12.78 -17.78 -23.37
N TYR A 125 12.79 -18.81 -22.53
CA TYR A 125 11.57 -19.49 -22.05
C TYR A 125 11.04 -18.83 -20.78
N LEU A 126 10.28 -17.75 -20.98
CA LEU A 126 9.79 -16.86 -19.93
C LEU A 126 8.85 -17.56 -18.93
N ASP A 127 8.09 -18.56 -19.38
CA ASP A 127 7.26 -19.43 -18.54
C ASP A 127 8.09 -20.20 -17.51
N LEU A 128 9.26 -20.71 -17.91
CA LEU A 128 10.17 -21.42 -17.00
C LEU A 128 10.83 -20.46 -15.99
N GLY A 129 11.14 -19.23 -16.42
CA GLY A 129 11.60 -18.16 -15.54
C GLY A 129 10.57 -17.83 -14.45
N LEU A 130 9.31 -17.61 -14.83
CA LEU A 130 8.21 -17.36 -13.89
C LEU A 130 7.94 -18.55 -12.97
N SER A 131 7.99 -19.78 -13.49
CA SER A 131 7.85 -21.00 -12.69
C SER A 131 8.94 -21.13 -11.62
N THR A 132 10.18 -20.77 -11.97
CA THR A 132 11.31 -20.77 -11.02
C THR A 132 11.16 -19.67 -9.97
N ALA A 133 10.59 -18.53 -10.35
CA ALA A 133 10.27 -17.47 -9.39
C ALA A 133 9.21 -17.90 -8.37
N GLU A 134 8.15 -18.59 -8.83
CA GLU A 134 7.15 -19.18 -7.94
C GLU A 134 7.77 -20.20 -6.99
N PHE A 135 8.68 -21.03 -7.49
CA PHE A 135 9.44 -21.97 -6.66
C PHE A 135 10.29 -21.23 -5.59
N ALA A 136 10.98 -20.15 -5.95
CA ALA A 136 11.77 -19.37 -5.00
C ALA A 136 10.89 -18.72 -3.91
N LEU A 137 9.74 -18.16 -4.30
CA LEU A 137 8.76 -17.55 -3.40
C LEU A 137 8.15 -18.57 -2.43
N SER A 138 7.73 -19.73 -2.94
CA SER A 138 7.14 -20.80 -2.12
C SER A 138 8.15 -21.43 -1.17
N SER A 139 9.37 -21.72 -1.67
CA SER A 139 10.44 -22.31 -0.87
C SER A 139 10.92 -21.39 0.25
N GLY A 140 11.10 -20.09 -0.03
CA GLY A 140 11.49 -19.10 0.98
C GLY A 140 10.41 -18.78 2.03
N ARG A 141 9.22 -19.39 1.89
CA ARG A 141 8.11 -19.31 2.86
C ARG A 141 7.66 -20.68 3.38
N ALA A 142 8.44 -21.74 3.17
CA ALA A 142 8.05 -23.13 3.45
C ALA A 142 7.67 -23.45 4.91
N ASN A 143 7.78 -22.49 5.84
CA ASN A 143 7.41 -22.62 7.25
C ASN A 143 6.36 -21.59 7.72
N GLY A 144 5.61 -20.98 6.80
CA GLY A 144 4.61 -19.95 7.14
C GLY A 144 5.23 -18.66 7.70
N THR A 145 6.51 -18.41 7.39
CA THR A 145 7.21 -17.18 7.77
C THR A 145 6.82 -16.05 6.85
N ARG A 146 6.69 -14.83 7.39
CA ARG A 146 6.48 -13.60 6.60
C ARG A 146 5.20 -13.62 5.74
N ASN A 147 4.15 -14.30 6.21
CA ASN A 147 2.85 -14.35 5.53
C ASN A 147 2.20 -12.97 5.32
N ASN A 148 2.52 -12.02 6.19
CA ASN A 148 2.07 -10.64 6.11
C ASN A 148 2.83 -9.78 5.09
N TYR A 149 3.95 -10.26 4.54
CA TYR A 149 4.78 -9.52 3.59
C TYR A 149 4.26 -9.75 2.17
N LYS A 150 4.27 -8.71 1.33
CA LYS A 150 3.91 -8.86 -0.08
C LYS A 150 5.02 -9.50 -0.89
N GLN A 151 4.62 -10.26 -1.90
CA GLN A 151 5.51 -10.95 -2.82
C GLN A 151 5.55 -10.19 -4.14
N VAL A 152 6.73 -10.02 -4.69
CA VAL A 152 6.95 -9.28 -5.94
C VAL A 152 7.83 -10.10 -6.87
N VAL A 153 7.48 -10.14 -8.15
CA VAL A 153 8.37 -10.57 -9.22
C VAL A 153 8.74 -9.35 -10.05
N ILE A 154 10.03 -9.12 -10.26
CA ILE A 154 10.53 -8.09 -11.19
C ILE A 154 11.17 -8.82 -12.38
N LEU A 155 10.51 -8.78 -13.53
CA LEU A 155 10.90 -9.49 -14.73
C LEU A 155 11.56 -8.55 -15.73
N PHE A 156 12.83 -8.78 -16.03
CA PHE A 156 13.57 -8.11 -17.10
C PHE A 156 13.65 -9.05 -18.31
N ALA A 157 13.09 -8.63 -19.44
CA ALA A 157 13.02 -9.46 -20.63
C ALA A 157 13.43 -8.69 -21.89
N ALA A 158 14.30 -9.28 -22.71
CA ALA A 158 14.67 -8.77 -24.03
C ALA A 158 13.81 -9.41 -25.14
N GLN A 159 13.15 -10.53 -24.84
CA GLN A 159 12.24 -11.17 -25.77
C GLN A 159 11.03 -11.79 -25.05
N TYR A 160 9.90 -11.84 -25.76
CA TYR A 160 8.73 -12.60 -25.36
C TYR A 160 8.80 -13.99 -26.01
N GLY A 161 9.75 -14.83 -25.57
CA GLY A 161 9.85 -16.18 -26.08
C GLY A 161 8.68 -17.04 -25.59
N THR A 162 7.89 -17.57 -26.53
CA THR A 162 6.77 -18.48 -26.26
C THR A 162 7.11 -19.94 -26.54
N SER A 163 8.37 -20.22 -26.89
CA SER A 163 8.85 -21.55 -27.27
C SER A 163 9.09 -22.48 -26.08
N GLY A 164 8.83 -22.01 -24.86
CA GLY A 164 8.78 -22.83 -23.66
C GLY A 164 7.60 -23.82 -23.68
N GLN A 165 7.57 -24.72 -22.70
CA GLN A 165 6.55 -25.79 -22.64
C GLN A 165 5.17 -25.28 -22.20
N GLY A 166 5.10 -24.07 -21.63
CA GLY A 166 3.87 -23.45 -21.12
C GLY A 166 3.61 -22.05 -21.68
N ASN A 167 2.44 -21.51 -21.35
CA ASN A 167 2.05 -20.14 -21.68
C ASN A 167 2.43 -19.20 -20.51
N PRO A 168 3.33 -18.21 -20.74
CA PRO A 168 3.70 -17.22 -19.74
C PRO A 168 2.53 -16.48 -19.07
N VAL A 169 1.48 -16.17 -19.82
CA VAL A 169 0.29 -15.45 -19.31
C VAL A 169 -0.42 -16.29 -18.25
N VAL A 170 -0.57 -17.60 -18.50
CA VAL A 170 -1.21 -18.51 -17.55
C VAL A 170 -0.40 -18.62 -16.25
N MET A 171 0.94 -18.63 -16.34
CA MET A 171 1.81 -18.63 -15.16
C MET A 171 1.72 -17.31 -14.40
N ALA A 172 1.72 -16.19 -15.12
CA ALA A 172 1.56 -14.86 -14.53
C ALA A 172 0.19 -14.71 -13.82
N ASP A 173 -0.90 -15.18 -14.44
CA ASP A 173 -2.23 -15.15 -13.86
C ASP A 173 -2.34 -16.01 -12.60
N ARG A 174 -1.65 -17.16 -12.56
CA ARG A 174 -1.53 -17.99 -11.34
C ARG A 174 -0.83 -17.22 -10.22
N LEU A 175 0.33 -16.61 -10.51
CA LEU A 175 1.07 -15.80 -9.55
C LEU A 175 0.24 -14.62 -9.02
N LYS A 176 -0.41 -13.86 -9.92
CA LYS A 176 -1.28 -12.74 -9.57
C LYS A 176 -2.46 -13.19 -8.70
N SER A 177 -3.07 -14.33 -9.01
CA SER A 177 -4.16 -14.93 -8.22
C SER A 177 -3.71 -15.37 -6.82
N ALA A 178 -2.44 -15.72 -6.66
CA ALA A 178 -1.82 -15.99 -5.36
C ALA A 178 -1.39 -14.72 -4.60
N GLY A 179 -1.70 -13.53 -5.12
CA GLY A 179 -1.38 -12.24 -4.49
C GLY A 179 0.03 -11.71 -4.79
N VAL A 180 0.78 -12.34 -5.71
CA VAL A 180 2.09 -11.88 -6.15
C VAL A 180 1.91 -10.72 -7.15
N GLN A 181 2.62 -9.62 -6.92
CA GLN A 181 2.64 -8.50 -7.87
C GLN A 181 3.77 -8.68 -8.87
N ILE A 182 3.48 -8.48 -10.16
CA ILE A 182 4.48 -8.67 -11.22
C ILE A 182 4.79 -7.32 -11.85
N ILE A 183 6.05 -6.89 -11.71
CA ILE A 183 6.62 -5.76 -12.42
C ILE A 183 7.38 -6.31 -13.63
N THR A 184 7.15 -5.76 -14.81
CA THR A 184 7.89 -6.12 -16.03
C THR A 184 8.70 -4.93 -16.55
N VAL A 185 9.87 -5.23 -17.12
CA VAL A 185 10.76 -4.25 -17.74
C VAL A 185 11.23 -4.81 -19.08
N ALA A 186 10.78 -4.18 -20.16
CA ALA A 186 11.23 -4.50 -21.51
C ALA A 186 12.65 -3.94 -21.73
N ILE A 187 13.60 -4.82 -22.06
CA ILE A 187 14.98 -4.45 -22.36
C ILE A 187 15.16 -4.27 -23.86
N TYR A 188 15.76 -3.16 -24.25
CA TYR A 188 16.00 -2.80 -25.64
C TYR A 188 17.45 -2.37 -25.83
N ASP A 189 18.06 -2.84 -26.92
CA ASP A 189 19.37 -2.35 -27.36
C ASP A 189 19.24 -1.45 -28.61
N ASP A 190 18.25 -1.71 -29.48
CA ASP A 190 18.02 -0.97 -30.74
C ASP A 190 16.73 -0.11 -30.72
N GLY A 191 16.46 0.53 -29.57
CA GLY A 191 15.28 1.39 -29.40
C GLY A 191 14.00 0.63 -29.05
N PRO A 192 12.88 1.34 -28.79
CA PRO A 192 11.68 0.71 -28.22
C PRO A 192 11.10 -0.39 -29.11
N ASP A 193 10.75 -1.53 -28.51
CA ASP A 193 9.92 -2.57 -29.12
C ASP A 193 8.51 -2.56 -28.48
N PRO A 194 7.51 -1.95 -29.15
CA PRO A 194 6.13 -1.90 -28.68
C PRO A 194 5.47 -3.28 -28.59
N VAL A 195 5.88 -4.25 -29.42
CA VAL A 195 5.29 -5.59 -29.42
C VAL A 195 5.75 -6.36 -28.20
N LEU A 196 7.04 -6.30 -27.86
CA LEU A 196 7.54 -6.85 -26.61
C LEU A 196 6.81 -6.22 -25.42
N LYS A 197 6.67 -4.89 -25.43
CA LYS A 197 5.98 -4.16 -24.35
C LYS A 197 4.53 -4.61 -24.18
N GLU A 198 3.76 -4.65 -25.26
CA GLU A 198 2.35 -5.07 -25.25
C GLU A 198 2.20 -6.50 -24.70
N LYS A 199 3.11 -7.40 -25.04
CA LYS A 199 3.08 -8.77 -24.53
C LYS A 199 3.46 -8.84 -23.05
N LEU A 200 4.44 -8.05 -22.60
CA LEU A 200 4.79 -7.94 -21.18
C LEU A 200 3.70 -7.25 -20.35
N ASP A 201 2.86 -6.40 -20.95
CA ASP A 201 1.70 -5.82 -20.27
C ASP A 201 0.70 -6.90 -19.83
N GLN A 202 0.55 -7.98 -20.62
CA GLN A 202 -0.31 -9.12 -20.28
C GLN A 202 0.23 -9.93 -19.07
N ILE A 203 1.54 -9.89 -18.85
CA ILE A 203 2.22 -10.56 -17.73
C ILE A 203 2.16 -9.70 -16.47
N SER A 204 2.38 -8.40 -16.62
CA SER A 204 2.45 -7.46 -15.50
C SER A 204 1.15 -7.37 -14.70
N SER A 205 1.29 -7.01 -13.44
CA SER A 205 0.19 -6.45 -12.67
C SER A 205 -0.19 -5.07 -13.22
N PRO A 206 -1.47 -4.65 -13.12
CA PRO A 206 -1.93 -3.38 -13.68
C PRO A 206 -1.07 -2.17 -13.25
N GLY A 207 -0.53 -1.45 -14.23
CA GLY A 207 0.29 -0.26 -14.00
C GLY A 207 1.76 -0.53 -13.65
N PHE A 208 2.24 -1.77 -13.77
CA PHE A 208 3.62 -2.16 -13.42
C PHE A 208 4.41 -2.72 -14.61
N SER A 209 4.19 -2.17 -15.80
CA SER A 209 4.96 -2.55 -17.00
C SER A 209 5.73 -1.37 -17.56
N PHE A 210 7.05 -1.52 -17.60
CA PHE A 210 8.02 -0.47 -17.92
C PHE A 210 8.93 -0.89 -19.06
N SER A 211 9.79 0.05 -19.47
CA SER A 211 10.80 -0.14 -20.49
C SER A 211 12.15 0.39 -20.01
N SER A 212 13.24 -0.21 -20.48
CA SER A 212 14.62 0.12 -20.09
C SER A 212 15.07 1.53 -20.48
N ASN A 213 14.45 2.13 -21.48
CA ASN A 213 14.71 3.50 -21.93
C ASN A 213 13.88 4.56 -21.18
N LEU A 214 13.13 4.16 -20.14
CA LEU A 214 12.43 5.11 -19.28
C LEU A 214 13.46 5.92 -18.49
N ASP A 215 13.48 7.25 -18.70
CA ASP A 215 14.46 8.18 -18.10
C ASP A 215 14.63 8.00 -16.58
N ASP A 216 13.54 7.67 -15.87
CA ASP A 216 13.51 7.46 -14.43
C ASP A 216 13.04 6.03 -14.03
N LEU A 217 13.55 4.99 -14.71
CA LEU A 217 13.18 3.59 -14.39
C LEU A 217 13.36 3.24 -12.91
N VAL A 218 14.44 3.68 -12.28
CA VAL A 218 14.70 3.44 -10.85
C VAL A 218 13.58 4.03 -9.98
N LEU A 219 13.14 5.26 -10.28
CA LEU A 219 12.05 5.91 -9.55
C LEU A 219 10.72 5.20 -9.77
N ALA A 220 10.46 4.71 -11.00
CA ALA A 220 9.28 3.91 -11.30
C ALA A 220 9.27 2.59 -10.51
N LEU A 221 10.43 1.93 -10.37
CA LEU A 221 10.58 0.74 -9.55
C LEU A 221 10.37 1.05 -8.06
N HIS A 222 10.97 2.13 -7.53
CA HIS A 222 10.74 2.58 -6.15
C HIS A 222 9.26 2.83 -5.87
N SER A 223 8.62 3.61 -6.73
CA SER A 223 7.19 3.95 -6.61
C SER A 223 6.33 2.70 -6.67
N SER A 224 6.67 1.73 -7.52
CA SER A 224 5.97 0.45 -7.62
C SER A 224 6.12 -0.37 -6.34
N LEU A 225 7.33 -0.50 -5.80
CA LEU A 225 7.57 -1.23 -4.56
C LEU A 225 6.87 -0.59 -3.36
N LEU A 226 6.88 0.74 -3.26
CA LEU A 226 6.14 1.48 -2.22
C LEU A 226 4.63 1.26 -2.35
N LYS A 227 4.09 1.33 -3.58
CA LYS A 227 2.67 1.09 -3.85
C LYS A 227 2.26 -0.34 -3.51
N ILE A 228 3.08 -1.34 -3.86
CA ILE A 228 2.82 -2.75 -3.52
C ILE A 228 2.88 -2.95 -2.00
N ASN A 229 3.79 -2.27 -1.33
CA ASN A 229 3.93 -2.31 0.12
C ASN A 229 2.79 -1.58 0.83
N CYS A 230 1.98 -0.78 0.13
CA CYS A 230 0.80 -0.12 0.66
C CYS A 230 -0.48 -0.91 0.39
N PHE A 231 -0.97 -1.62 1.40
CA PHE A 231 -2.12 -2.53 1.23
C PHE A 231 -2.97 -2.63 2.48
N CYS A 232 -4.19 -3.13 2.30
CA CYS A 232 -5.09 -3.43 3.40
C CYS A 232 -4.97 -4.89 3.87
N PRO A 233 -5.17 -5.15 5.18
CA PRO A 233 -5.35 -6.51 5.67
C PRO A 233 -6.55 -7.20 5.01
N ASP A 234 -6.62 -8.53 5.12
CA ASP A 234 -7.73 -9.31 4.57
C ASP A 234 -9.10 -8.81 5.08
N GLN A 235 -10.10 -8.82 4.20
CA GLN A 235 -11.46 -8.32 4.46
C GLN A 235 -11.58 -6.80 4.65
N TRP A 236 -10.52 -6.04 4.38
CA TRP A 236 -10.56 -4.59 4.29
C TRP A 236 -10.38 -4.13 2.84
N THR A 237 -11.11 -3.10 2.46
CA THR A 237 -11.07 -2.49 1.14
C THR A 237 -10.23 -1.21 1.20
N GLN A 238 -9.24 -1.09 0.33
CA GLN A 238 -8.43 0.12 0.26
C GLN A 238 -9.22 1.26 -0.40
N TYR A 239 -9.25 2.44 0.25
CA TYR A 239 -9.80 3.63 -0.37
C TYR A 239 -8.74 4.27 -1.26
N THR A 240 -8.84 4.05 -2.58
CA THR A 240 -7.92 4.56 -3.61
C THR A 240 -6.45 4.18 -3.34
N SER A 241 -5.48 4.95 -3.84
CA SER A 241 -4.05 4.80 -3.50
C SER A 241 -3.69 5.45 -2.15
N ASN A 242 -4.67 5.86 -1.36
CA ASN A 242 -4.44 6.46 -0.05
C ASN A 242 -4.08 5.38 0.99
N GLY A 243 -3.50 5.83 2.10
CA GLY A 243 -3.00 5.00 3.19
C GLY A 243 -4.09 4.57 4.19
N ILE A 244 -5.31 4.34 3.72
CA ILE A 244 -6.47 3.99 4.54
C ILE A 244 -7.27 2.78 3.99
N CYS A 245 -7.84 2.05 4.93
CA CYS A 245 -8.56 0.79 4.74
C CYS A 245 -9.94 0.90 5.37
N LEU A 246 -10.96 0.45 4.65
CA LEU A 246 -12.35 0.50 5.06
C LEU A 246 -12.93 -0.91 5.19
N ARG A 247 -13.76 -1.12 6.20
CA ARG A 247 -14.48 -2.37 6.40
C ARG A 247 -15.89 -2.11 6.88
N SER A 248 -16.86 -2.59 6.12
CA SER A 248 -18.26 -2.56 6.50
C SER A 248 -18.57 -3.61 7.57
N ALA A 249 -19.41 -3.24 8.53
CA ALA A 249 -19.88 -4.18 9.54
C ALA A 249 -20.99 -5.07 8.98
N SER A 250 -20.93 -6.37 9.30
CA SER A 250 -21.98 -7.33 8.95
C SER A 250 -23.17 -7.34 9.94
N LEU A 251 -23.02 -6.69 11.09
CA LEU A 251 -24.03 -6.63 12.15
C LEU A 251 -24.31 -5.17 12.53
N GLN A 252 -25.57 -4.91 12.88
CA GLN A 252 -25.99 -3.60 13.37
C GLN A 252 -25.64 -3.43 14.85
N SER A 253 -25.25 -2.23 15.25
CA SER A 253 -25.01 -1.89 16.66
C SER A 253 -25.28 -0.40 16.92
N THR A 254 -25.35 0.01 18.19
CA THR A 254 -25.39 1.44 18.53
C THR A 254 -24.07 2.11 18.15
N TRP A 255 -24.05 3.44 17.97
CA TRP A 255 -22.81 4.14 17.60
C TRP A 255 -21.67 3.91 18.60
N ILE A 256 -21.99 3.90 19.91
CA ILE A 256 -20.99 3.64 20.96
C ILE A 256 -20.42 2.23 20.84
N SER A 257 -21.26 1.23 20.62
CA SER A 257 -20.81 -0.15 20.42
C SER A 257 -20.00 -0.29 19.12
N ALA A 258 -20.41 0.38 18.04
CA ALA A 258 -19.71 0.40 16.77
C ALA A 258 -18.30 0.98 16.91
N LYS A 259 -18.16 2.10 17.63
CA LYS A 259 -16.87 2.72 17.96
C LYS A 259 -15.92 1.73 18.61
N TYR A 260 -16.34 1.11 19.72
CA TYR A 260 -15.49 0.13 20.41
C TYR A 260 -15.22 -1.10 19.55
N THR A 261 -16.18 -1.52 18.72
CA THR A 261 -15.96 -2.64 17.80
C THR A 261 -14.85 -2.32 16.82
N CYS A 262 -14.88 -1.16 16.14
CA CYS A 262 -13.81 -0.77 15.22
C CYS A 262 -12.44 -0.68 15.91
N GLN A 263 -12.39 -0.13 17.12
CA GLN A 263 -11.16 -0.02 17.92
C GLN A 263 -10.58 -1.38 18.33
N ASN A 264 -11.43 -2.39 18.50
CA ASN A 264 -11.02 -3.75 18.86
C ASN A 264 -10.70 -4.64 17.66
N LEU A 265 -11.10 -4.25 16.43
CA LEU A 265 -10.81 -5.01 15.22
C LEU A 265 -9.34 -4.95 14.82
N VAL A 266 -8.71 -3.79 15.02
CA VAL A 266 -7.30 -3.52 14.69
C VAL A 266 -6.82 -2.33 15.51
N ALA A 267 -5.54 -2.30 15.88
CA ALA A 267 -4.99 -1.28 16.78
C ALA A 267 -5.18 0.17 16.28
N THR A 268 -5.17 0.37 14.96
CA THR A 268 -5.41 1.66 14.29
C THR A 268 -6.86 1.83 13.86
N GLY A 269 -7.78 1.03 14.40
CA GLY A 269 -9.19 0.98 13.99
C GLY A 269 -10.05 2.04 14.67
N TYR A 270 -10.94 2.66 13.89
CA TYR A 270 -11.92 3.66 14.35
C TYR A 270 -13.12 3.69 13.40
N LEU A 271 -14.17 4.45 13.74
CA LEU A 271 -15.28 4.66 12.81
C LEU A 271 -14.85 5.58 11.66
N ALA A 272 -15.26 5.25 10.43
CA ALA A 272 -14.75 5.89 9.23
C ALA A 272 -14.98 7.40 9.18
N THR A 273 -14.02 8.12 8.63
CA THR A 273 -14.13 9.55 8.35
C THR A 273 -14.60 9.79 6.92
N GLU A 274 -15.23 10.93 6.69
CA GLU A 274 -15.61 11.36 5.35
C GLU A 274 -15.12 12.79 5.17
N PHE A 275 -13.84 12.90 4.78
CA PHE A 275 -13.20 14.20 4.64
C PHE A 275 -13.53 14.92 3.34
N SER A 276 -14.01 14.17 2.34
CA SER A 276 -14.36 14.65 1.01
C SER A 276 -15.61 13.94 0.50
N GLN A 277 -16.28 14.56 -0.49
CA GLN A 277 -17.39 13.94 -1.20
C GLN A 277 -17.00 12.60 -1.83
N GLN A 278 -15.78 12.52 -2.37
CA GLN A 278 -15.27 11.31 -3.02
C GLN A 278 -15.19 10.13 -2.04
N LYS A 279 -14.81 10.37 -0.78
CA LYS A 279 -14.76 9.31 0.23
C LYS A 279 -16.14 8.90 0.69
N HIS A 280 -17.04 9.87 0.85
CA HIS A 280 -18.44 9.62 1.15
C HIS A 280 -19.11 8.74 0.09
N ASP A 281 -18.96 9.11 -1.19
CA ASP A 281 -19.52 8.35 -2.31
C ASP A 281 -18.90 6.95 -2.38
N PHE A 282 -17.59 6.82 -2.19
CA PHE A 282 -16.91 5.52 -2.15
C PHE A 282 -17.40 4.62 -1.01
N ILE A 283 -17.56 5.17 0.20
CA ILE A 283 -18.09 4.42 1.34
C ILE A 283 -19.52 3.98 1.05
N PHE A 284 -20.33 4.85 0.48
CA PHE A 284 -21.70 4.53 0.08
C PHE A 284 -21.75 3.38 -0.94
N GLU A 285 -20.93 3.43 -1.99
CA GLU A 285 -20.79 2.36 -2.99
C GLU A 285 -20.29 1.06 -2.37
N THR A 286 -19.28 1.13 -1.48
CA THR A 286 -18.71 -0.05 -0.81
C THR A 286 -19.72 -0.74 0.10
N MET A 287 -20.67 0.01 0.66
CA MET A 287 -21.71 -0.55 1.51
C MET A 287 -22.73 -1.39 0.75
N ASN A 288 -22.90 -1.18 -0.57
CA ASN A 288 -23.85 -1.82 -1.52
C ASN A 288 -24.84 -2.82 -0.91
N ASN A 289 -25.70 -2.35 -0.01
CA ASN A 289 -26.65 -3.19 0.71
C ASN A 289 -28.06 -2.62 0.49
N PRO A 290 -29.04 -3.44 0.04
CA PRO A 290 -30.42 -3.01 -0.13
C PRO A 290 -31.11 -2.50 1.15
N THR A 291 -30.44 -2.53 2.31
CA THR A 291 -30.87 -1.96 3.59
C THR A 291 -30.41 -0.52 3.87
N ILE A 292 -29.86 0.20 2.87
CA ILE A 292 -29.53 1.64 2.94
C ILE A 292 -30.71 2.50 3.45
N GLU A 293 -31.95 2.03 3.33
CA GLU A 293 -33.15 2.66 3.95
C GLU A 293 -33.00 2.92 5.46
N SER A 294 -32.16 2.16 6.18
CA SER A 294 -31.92 2.36 7.62
C SER A 294 -30.75 3.28 7.94
N GLY A 295 -29.83 3.49 6.99
CA GLY A 295 -28.59 4.25 7.19
C GLY A 295 -27.48 3.51 7.96
N TYR A 296 -26.28 4.11 8.00
CA TYR A 296 -25.09 3.57 8.67
C TYR A 296 -24.29 4.64 9.42
N TYR A 297 -23.61 4.25 10.49
CA TYR A 297 -22.80 5.14 11.32
C TYR A 297 -21.41 5.40 10.73
N ILE A 298 -20.95 6.63 10.94
CA ILE A 298 -19.59 7.11 10.65
C ILE A 298 -18.99 7.76 11.90
N GLY A 299 -17.70 8.13 11.85
CA GLY A 299 -16.92 8.60 12.99
C GLY A 299 -17.15 10.05 13.42
N LEU A 300 -18.15 10.76 12.90
CA LEU A 300 -18.40 12.15 13.27
C LEU A 300 -19.30 12.25 14.51
N SER A 301 -18.83 12.92 15.56
CA SER A 301 -19.56 13.09 16.81
C SER A 301 -19.33 14.47 17.45
N VAL A 302 -20.25 14.89 18.32
CA VAL A 302 -20.13 16.13 19.09
C VAL A 302 -19.44 15.85 20.42
N LYS A 303 -18.33 16.55 20.67
CA LYS A 303 -17.63 16.59 21.96
C LYS A 303 -17.45 18.05 22.38
N ASN A 304 -17.96 18.40 23.55
CA ASN A 304 -17.93 19.77 24.08
C ASN A 304 -18.47 20.84 23.10
N GLY A 305 -19.55 20.52 22.39
CA GLY A 305 -20.18 21.42 21.41
C GLY A 305 -19.44 21.55 20.08
N ILE A 306 -18.39 20.75 19.85
CA ILE A 306 -17.59 20.77 18.62
C ILE A 306 -17.73 19.43 17.91
N TRP A 307 -17.97 19.48 16.60
CA TRP A 307 -17.94 18.32 15.72
C TRP A 307 -16.51 17.81 15.54
N ASN A 308 -16.30 16.53 15.82
CA ASN A 308 -15.00 15.88 15.78
C ASN A 308 -15.11 14.52 15.10
N TRP A 309 -14.18 14.27 14.19
CA TRP A 309 -13.92 12.98 13.59
C TRP A 309 -13.13 12.10 14.58
N GLU A 310 -13.60 10.88 14.76
CA GLU A 310 -12.85 9.82 15.42
C GLU A 310 -11.49 9.58 14.72
N GLN A 311 -10.53 9.13 15.51
CA GLN A 311 -9.17 8.77 15.11
C GLN A 311 -8.76 7.52 15.90
N PRO A 312 -7.62 6.86 15.56
CA PRO A 312 -7.06 5.83 16.40
C PRO A 312 -6.93 6.29 17.86
N LEU A 313 -7.07 5.36 18.83
CA LEU A 313 -7.09 5.69 20.27
C LEU A 313 -5.86 6.47 20.75
N SER A 314 -4.70 6.31 20.10
CA SER A 314 -3.46 7.00 20.41
C SER A 314 -3.37 8.42 19.84
N MET A 315 -4.39 8.87 19.11
CA MET A 315 -4.39 10.14 18.38
C MET A 315 -5.54 11.05 18.86
N SER A 316 -5.31 12.35 18.75
CA SER A 316 -6.33 13.36 18.99
C SER A 316 -7.38 13.32 17.88
N ASN A 317 -8.65 13.45 18.24
CA ASN A 317 -9.73 13.64 17.27
C ASN A 317 -9.49 14.88 16.39
N VAL A 318 -9.96 14.82 15.15
CA VAL A 318 -9.83 15.92 14.18
C VAL A 318 -11.12 16.72 14.12
N PRO A 319 -11.11 18.04 14.39
CA PRO A 319 -12.31 18.86 14.26
C PRO A 319 -12.86 18.88 12.82
N LEU A 320 -14.18 18.96 12.66
CA LEU A 320 -14.80 19.15 11.35
C LEU A 320 -14.41 20.51 10.75
N ASN A 321 -13.90 20.51 9.52
CA ASN A 321 -13.68 21.73 8.75
C ASN A 321 -15.02 22.32 8.29
N THR A 322 -15.48 23.37 8.97
CA THR A 322 -16.75 24.03 8.67
C THR A 322 -16.73 24.89 7.40
N SER A 323 -15.56 25.11 6.80
CA SER A 323 -15.40 25.84 5.54
C SER A 323 -15.20 24.91 4.33
N GLY A 324 -15.12 23.60 4.57
CA GLY A 324 -14.93 22.58 3.54
C GLY A 324 -16.23 21.88 3.14
N TRP A 325 -16.08 20.75 2.44
CA TRP A 325 -17.19 19.88 2.12
C TRP A 325 -17.80 19.27 3.39
N THR A 326 -19.13 19.15 3.41
CA THR A 326 -19.88 18.41 4.43
C THR A 326 -20.96 17.57 3.78
N GLY A 327 -21.30 16.42 4.37
CA GLY A 327 -22.45 15.63 3.93
C GLY A 327 -23.79 16.09 4.51
N PHE A 328 -23.84 17.17 5.31
CA PHE A 328 -25.10 17.71 5.79
C PHE A 328 -25.89 18.35 4.64
N PRO A 329 -27.24 18.19 4.60
CA PRO A 329 -28.07 18.85 3.61
C PRO A 329 -27.79 20.36 3.51
N ASP A 330 -27.73 20.87 2.28
CA ASP A 330 -27.42 22.27 1.96
C ASP A 330 -26.11 22.81 2.56
N ASN A 331 -25.18 21.93 2.97
CA ASN A 331 -23.98 22.25 3.74
C ASN A 331 -24.26 23.01 5.05
N VAL A 332 -25.44 22.82 5.63
CA VAL A 332 -25.83 23.48 6.89
C VAL A 332 -25.47 22.59 8.06
N ILE A 333 -24.37 22.93 8.74
CA ILE A 333 -23.94 22.23 9.95
C ILE A 333 -24.91 22.55 11.10
N PRO A 334 -25.56 21.55 11.70
CA PRO A 334 -26.48 21.78 12.80
C PRO A 334 -25.76 22.37 14.03
N ASN A 335 -26.34 23.40 14.64
CA ASN A 335 -25.94 23.87 15.96
C ASN A 335 -26.53 22.94 17.02
N ILE A 336 -25.69 22.12 17.64
CA ILE A 336 -26.12 21.09 18.58
C ILE A 336 -25.67 21.44 20.00
N THR A 337 -26.64 21.55 20.91
CA THR A 337 -26.42 21.72 22.35
C THR A 337 -26.56 20.41 23.13
N ALA A 338 -27.07 19.35 22.50
CA ALA A 338 -27.27 18.05 23.12
C ALA A 338 -25.94 17.27 23.22
N SER A 339 -25.75 16.60 24.35
CA SER A 339 -24.67 15.61 24.53
C SER A 339 -24.99 14.32 23.79
N ASN A 340 -23.96 13.55 23.40
CA ASN A 340 -24.06 12.25 22.73
C ASN A 340 -24.69 12.32 21.33
N THR A 341 -24.49 13.43 20.62
CA THR A 341 -24.91 13.55 19.22
C THR A 341 -23.83 13.02 18.29
N VAL A 342 -24.25 12.19 17.33
CA VAL A 342 -23.41 11.52 16.33
C VAL A 342 -24.05 11.63 14.96
N VAL A 343 -23.28 11.33 13.91
CA VAL A 343 -23.75 11.36 12.53
C VAL A 343 -24.08 9.96 12.01
N LEU A 344 -25.19 9.89 11.29
CA LEU A 344 -25.65 8.76 10.51
C LEU A 344 -25.69 9.18 9.04
N ASN A 345 -25.14 8.36 8.15
CA ASN A 345 -25.43 8.41 6.73
C ASN A 345 -26.77 7.75 6.47
N TYR A 346 -27.71 8.45 5.84
CA TYR A 346 -29.07 7.96 5.56
C TYR A 346 -29.43 8.18 4.08
N GLY A 347 -30.02 7.15 3.45
CA GLY A 347 -30.47 7.23 2.06
C GLY A 347 -31.84 7.91 1.93
N ASN A 348 -31.94 8.90 1.05
CA ASN A 348 -33.16 9.71 0.87
C ASN A 348 -33.81 9.59 -0.52
N GLY A 349 -33.45 8.57 -1.31
CA GLY A 349 -33.96 8.36 -2.67
C GLY A 349 -33.19 9.11 -3.77
N ASP A 350 -32.52 10.21 -3.43
CA ASP A 350 -31.66 11.00 -4.34
C ASP A 350 -30.15 10.82 -4.08
N GLY A 351 -29.80 10.07 -3.03
CA GLY A 351 -28.43 9.82 -2.60
C GLY A 351 -28.35 9.47 -1.12
N VAL A 352 -27.19 9.70 -0.51
CA VAL A 352 -26.97 9.61 0.95
C VAL A 352 -26.57 10.96 1.50
N ALA A 353 -27.09 11.29 2.68
CA ALA A 353 -26.76 12.52 3.38
C ALA A 353 -26.55 12.26 4.88
N TRP A 354 -25.86 13.18 5.53
CA TRP A 354 -25.66 13.17 6.98
C TRP A 354 -26.91 13.63 7.70
N THR A 355 -27.31 12.86 8.70
CA THR A 355 -28.31 13.27 9.68
C THR A 355 -27.79 13.04 11.10
N VAL A 356 -28.31 13.80 12.05
CA VAL A 356 -27.91 13.72 13.44
C VAL A 356 -28.79 12.77 14.22
N ILE A 357 -28.18 12.00 15.11
CA ILE A 357 -28.89 11.05 15.97
C ILE A 357 -28.18 10.95 17.32
N ASN A 358 -28.87 10.46 18.35
CA ASN A 358 -28.24 10.15 19.63
C ASN A 358 -27.40 8.86 19.52
N ALA A 359 -26.22 8.85 20.13
CA ALA A 359 -25.24 7.76 20.07
C ALA A 359 -25.77 6.41 20.61
N TYR A 360 -26.80 6.46 21.45
CA TYR A 360 -27.46 5.29 22.06
C TYR A 360 -28.75 4.88 21.34
N ASN A 361 -29.13 5.58 20.26
CA ASN A 361 -30.31 5.22 19.48
C ASN A 361 -30.13 3.88 18.75
N ALA A 362 -31.20 3.49 18.04
CA ALA A 362 -31.38 2.17 17.44
C ALA A 362 -30.16 1.65 16.69
N PRO A 363 -29.89 0.32 16.75
CA PRO A 363 -28.80 -0.30 16.03
C PRO A 363 -28.81 0.03 14.53
N ARG A 364 -27.63 0.31 13.98
CA ARG A 364 -27.38 0.52 12.55
C ARG A 364 -26.11 -0.17 12.11
N TYR A 365 -25.97 -0.38 10.81
CA TYR A 365 -24.68 -0.75 10.25
C TYR A 365 -23.68 0.39 10.44
N TYR A 366 -22.41 0.11 10.24
CA TYR A 366 -21.34 1.08 10.43
C TYR A 366 -20.13 0.70 9.59
N VAL A 367 -19.24 1.66 9.38
CA VAL A 367 -18.01 1.47 8.62
C VAL A 367 -16.83 1.76 9.52
N CYS A 368 -15.94 0.80 9.62
CA CYS A 368 -14.66 0.96 10.29
C CYS A 368 -13.60 1.42 9.29
N GLU A 369 -12.66 2.20 9.80
CA GLU A 369 -11.47 2.66 9.10
C GLU A 369 -10.22 2.29 9.88
N SER A 370 -9.15 2.00 9.15
CA SER A 370 -7.83 1.66 9.68
C SER A 370 -6.76 2.18 8.72
N TYR A 371 -5.53 2.28 9.18
CA TYR A 371 -4.40 2.57 8.30
C TYR A 371 -4.03 1.35 7.46
N THR A 372 -3.55 1.60 6.24
CA THR A 372 -2.89 0.58 5.41
C THR A 372 -1.63 0.08 6.10
N CYS A 373 -1.28 -1.16 5.81
CA CYS A 373 0.06 -1.66 5.98
C CYS A 373 0.96 -0.95 4.98
N ASP A 374 2.07 -0.37 5.42
CA ASP A 374 3.07 0.27 4.55
C ASP A 374 4.42 0.45 5.27
N THR A 375 5.29 1.30 4.72
CA THR A 375 6.65 1.50 5.23
C THR A 375 6.65 2.22 6.59
N ASP A 376 5.60 2.98 6.92
CA ASP A 376 5.46 3.67 8.21
C ASP A 376 4.60 2.88 9.20
N ASN A 377 3.64 2.10 8.71
CA ASN A 377 2.74 1.27 9.52
C ASN A 377 2.93 -0.23 9.25
N TYR A 378 3.71 -0.91 10.09
CA TYR A 378 3.91 -2.36 9.99
C TYR A 378 2.68 -3.13 10.49
N CYS A 379 2.12 -4.00 9.65
CA CYS A 379 1.06 -4.92 10.05
C CYS A 379 1.64 -6.27 10.41
N ALA A 380 1.70 -6.59 11.71
CA ALA A 380 2.08 -7.91 12.18
C ALA A 380 1.08 -8.99 11.72
N PRO A 381 1.50 -10.26 11.56
CA PRO A 381 0.56 -11.35 11.33
C PRO A 381 -0.37 -11.50 12.54
N ASN A 382 -1.66 -11.76 12.26
CA ASN A 382 -2.69 -12.03 13.28
C ASN A 382 -2.52 -13.39 13.93
#